data_AF-A0A1G1EIE5-F1
#
_entry.id   AF-A0A1G1EIE5-F1
#
_cell.length_a   1.000
_cell.length_b   1.000
_cell.length_c   1.000
_cell.angle_alpha   90.00
_cell.angle_beta   90.00
_cell.angle_gamma   90.00
#
_symmetry.space_group_name_H-M   'P 1'
#
loop_
_entity.id
_entity.type
_entity.pdbx_description
1 polymer ?
#
loop_
_entity_poly.entity_id
_entity_poly.type
_entity_poly.pdbx_seq_one_letter_code
_entity_poly.pdbx_strand_id
1 'polypeptide(L)'
;MIVTSCSIVQKNRSQELPAENNKTPFNVNVWTDKDSFIIGESIIFYFKANRDCYVILLDRGTSGNMRVIFPNPFQKDNFIQAGKIYTVPDPAAGYEINVNGPQGIERVKAIAFLTNLQLPLELLDSFYEVSPEDDVRVRDIARSVEKMDAQQWAQSSLEINIIDPKDPETGLPRKLKPKRPERPLDIIGTPGAIQDESPGAIEPKEPEKPVDILGSPGAKPAEKP
;
A
#
# COMPACT_ATOMS: atom_id res chain seq x y z
N MET A 1 -17.32 -27.65 35.26
CA MET A 1 -16.05 -27.63 34.51
C MET A 1 -16.35 -27.08 33.13
N ILE A 2 -15.99 -25.83 32.85
CA ILE A 2 -16.19 -25.22 31.54
C ILE A 2 -14.90 -25.48 30.75
N VAL A 3 -15.01 -26.31 29.72
CA VAL A 3 -13.95 -26.50 28.72
C VAL A 3 -14.00 -25.32 27.76
N THR A 4 -13.15 -24.33 27.97
CA THR A 4 -12.97 -23.24 27.01
C THR A 4 -12.07 -23.74 25.88
N SER A 5 -12.69 -24.19 24.80
CA SER A 5 -12.00 -24.45 23.54
C SER A 5 -11.56 -23.11 22.95
N CYS A 6 -10.30 -22.74 23.22
CA CYS A 6 -9.65 -21.63 22.54
C CYS A 6 -9.22 -22.15 21.17
N SER A 7 -10.03 -21.87 20.14
CA SER A 7 -9.63 -22.07 18.75
C SER A 7 -8.57 -21.01 18.40
N ILE A 8 -7.32 -21.32 18.73
CA ILE A 8 -6.16 -20.63 18.17
C ILE A 8 -6.16 -20.99 16.69
N VAL A 9 -6.68 -20.08 15.87
CA VAL A 9 -6.38 -20.06 14.44
C VAL A 9 -4.86 -19.89 14.37
N GLN A 10 -4.15 -20.98 14.08
CA GLN A 10 -2.76 -20.93 13.70
C GLN A 10 -2.70 -20.11 12.41
N LYS A 11 -2.46 -18.80 12.55
CA LYS A 11 -2.13 -17.93 11.44
C LYS A 11 -0.91 -18.56 10.76
N ASN A 12 -1.07 -19.00 9.51
CA ASN A 12 -0.01 -19.58 8.70
C ASN A 12 1.20 -18.64 8.68
N ARG A 13 2.13 -18.84 9.62
CA ARG A 13 3.32 -18.01 9.84
C ARG A 13 4.36 -18.19 8.73
N SER A 14 4.11 -19.11 7.81
CA SER A 14 5.00 -19.52 6.72
C SER A 14 4.94 -18.61 5.48
N GLN A 15 4.12 -17.55 5.48
CA GLN A 15 3.94 -16.66 4.31
C GLN A 15 4.22 -15.18 4.59
N GLU A 16 4.52 -14.78 5.84
CA GLU A 16 4.84 -13.39 6.15
C GLU A 16 6.35 -13.16 5.99
N LEU A 17 6.72 -12.12 5.23
CA LEU A 17 8.07 -11.59 5.15
C LEU A 17 8.58 -11.21 6.56
N PRO A 18 9.89 -11.28 6.82
CA PRO A 18 10.42 -11.58 8.14
C PRO A 18 10.07 -10.54 9.21
N ALA A 19 9.79 -11.03 10.43
CA ALA A 19 9.67 -10.33 11.71
C ALA A 19 8.74 -9.10 11.76
N GLU A 20 7.82 -9.03 12.72
CA GLU A 20 6.96 -7.86 12.92
C GLU A 20 7.43 -7.01 14.11
N ASN A 21 7.40 -5.68 13.99
CA ASN A 21 7.78 -4.78 15.08
C ASN A 21 6.86 -3.57 15.21
N ASN A 22 6.10 -3.54 16.29
CA ASN A 22 5.16 -2.48 16.65
C ASN A 22 5.65 -1.55 17.77
N LYS A 23 6.89 -1.71 18.24
CA LYS A 23 7.48 -0.93 19.36
C LYS A 23 8.61 -0.01 18.92
N THR A 24 8.73 0.22 17.61
CA THR A 24 9.82 1.01 17.05
C THR A 24 9.59 2.53 17.26
N PRO A 25 10.63 3.31 17.61
CA PRO A 25 10.53 4.76 17.77
C PRO A 25 10.67 5.53 16.45
N PHE A 26 10.82 4.85 15.32
CA PHE A 26 11.05 5.45 14.02
C PHE A 26 10.31 4.70 12.92
N ASN A 27 10.28 5.27 11.73
CA ASN A 27 9.49 4.75 10.61
C ASN A 27 10.32 4.70 9.33
N VAL A 28 10.10 3.63 8.57
CA VAL A 28 10.52 3.48 7.18
C VAL A 28 9.25 3.25 6.36
N ASN A 29 9.19 3.81 5.16
CA ASN A 29 8.12 3.55 4.21
C ASN A 29 8.72 3.03 2.91
N VAL A 30 8.02 2.08 2.29
CA VAL A 30 8.30 1.58 0.95
C VAL A 30 7.03 1.66 0.12
N TRP A 31 7.16 2.09 -1.12
CA TRP A 31 6.05 2.20 -2.06
C TRP A 31 6.57 2.09 -3.50
N THR A 32 5.62 1.96 -4.43
CA THR A 32 5.83 1.97 -5.87
C THR A 32 4.99 3.08 -6.49
N ASP A 33 5.18 3.34 -7.77
CA ASP A 33 4.37 4.28 -8.56
C ASP A 33 2.91 3.82 -8.72
N LYS A 34 2.67 2.50 -8.70
CA LYS A 34 1.35 1.87 -8.78
C LYS A 34 1.29 0.56 -7.98
N ASP A 35 0.08 0.04 -7.77
CA ASP A 35 -0.17 -1.18 -6.99
C ASP A 35 -0.22 -2.46 -7.83
N SER A 36 -0.28 -2.33 -9.16
CA SER A 36 -0.53 -3.42 -10.09
C SER A 36 0.41 -3.35 -11.29
N PHE A 37 1.09 -4.45 -11.59
CA PHE A 37 2.08 -4.54 -12.67
C PHE A 37 1.80 -5.73 -13.57
N ILE A 38 2.13 -5.56 -14.85
CA ILE A 38 2.00 -6.62 -15.85
C ILE A 38 3.32 -7.42 -15.88
N ILE A 39 3.25 -8.73 -16.05
CA ILE A 39 4.45 -9.56 -16.25
C ILE A 39 5.28 -9.00 -17.42
N GLY A 40 6.57 -8.79 -17.18
CA GLY A 40 7.53 -8.18 -18.11
C GLY A 40 7.69 -6.67 -17.99
N GLU A 41 6.86 -6.01 -17.18
CA GLU A 41 6.95 -4.57 -16.92
C GLU A 41 8.08 -4.25 -15.92
N SER A 42 8.73 -3.09 -16.09
CA SER A 42 9.75 -2.61 -15.16
C SER A 42 9.12 -1.97 -13.92
N ILE A 43 9.73 -2.19 -12.75
CA ILE A 43 9.28 -1.67 -11.47
C ILE A 43 10.37 -0.84 -10.79
N ILE A 44 9.95 0.26 -10.16
CA ILE A 44 10.81 1.12 -9.33
C ILE A 44 10.26 1.13 -7.92
N PHE A 45 11.07 0.68 -6.96
CA PHE A 45 10.77 0.77 -5.54
C PHE A 45 11.30 2.08 -4.99
N TYR A 46 10.45 2.80 -4.26
CA TYR A 46 10.80 4.00 -3.53
C TYR A 46 10.77 3.70 -2.04
N PHE A 47 11.72 4.26 -1.31
CA PHE A 47 11.73 4.14 0.14
C PHE A 47 12.35 5.35 0.82
N LYS A 48 11.90 5.58 2.06
CA LYS A 48 12.33 6.71 2.89
C LYS A 48 12.18 6.36 4.35
N ALA A 49 13.14 6.78 5.16
CA ALA A 49 13.07 6.72 6.61
C ALA A 49 13.05 8.12 7.24
N ASN A 50 12.53 8.23 8.46
CA ASN A 50 12.56 9.46 9.24
C ASN A 50 13.77 9.57 10.19
N ARG A 51 14.69 8.59 10.14
CA ARG A 51 15.98 8.57 10.83
C ARG A 51 17.05 7.98 9.93
N ASP A 52 18.30 8.39 10.16
CA ASP A 52 19.46 7.77 9.53
C ASP A 52 19.54 6.29 9.93
N CYS A 53 19.63 5.40 8.96
CA CYS A 53 19.53 3.96 9.18
C CYS A 53 20.08 3.16 8.00
N TYR A 54 20.20 1.85 8.18
CA TYR A 54 20.52 0.89 7.14
C TYR A 54 19.24 0.20 6.69
N VAL A 55 18.96 0.13 5.39
CA VAL A 55 17.72 -0.47 4.85
C VAL A 55 17.99 -1.73 4.06
N ILE A 56 17.12 -2.71 4.23
CA ILE A 56 17.05 -3.92 3.41
C ILE A 56 15.65 -4.02 2.83
N LEU A 57 15.55 -4.27 1.53
CA LEU A 57 14.30 -4.55 0.84
C LEU A 57 14.28 -6.03 0.46
N LEU A 58 13.27 -6.73 0.96
CA LEU A 58 13.01 -8.14 0.72
C LEU A 58 11.74 -8.28 -0.10
N ASP A 59 11.81 -9.01 -1.18
CA ASP A 59 10.65 -9.44 -1.96
C ASP A 59 10.32 -10.90 -1.65
N ARG A 60 9.03 -11.19 -1.50
CA ARG A 60 8.47 -12.54 -1.56
C ARG A 60 7.60 -12.62 -2.81
N GLY A 61 8.20 -13.16 -3.87
CA GLY A 61 7.53 -13.41 -5.14
C GLY A 61 6.34 -14.35 -5.01
N THR A 62 5.48 -14.34 -6.01
CA THR A 62 4.27 -15.19 -6.10
C THR A 62 4.59 -16.69 -6.14
N SER A 63 5.78 -17.07 -6.60
CA SER A 63 6.31 -18.44 -6.55
C SER A 63 6.66 -18.91 -5.14
N GLY A 64 6.76 -17.98 -4.19
CA GLY A 64 7.31 -18.23 -2.86
C GLY A 64 8.83 -18.10 -2.79
N ASN A 65 9.53 -17.67 -3.83
CA ASN A 65 10.94 -17.31 -3.70
C ASN A 65 11.07 -16.02 -2.89
N MET A 66 12.08 -15.95 -2.02
CA MET A 66 12.43 -14.71 -1.32
C MET A 66 13.69 -14.12 -1.93
N ARG A 67 13.67 -12.85 -2.31
CA ARG A 67 14.80 -12.16 -2.94
C ARG A 67 15.17 -10.91 -2.17
N VAL A 68 16.46 -10.66 -1.97
CA VAL A 68 16.95 -9.37 -1.47
C VAL A 68 17.06 -8.44 -2.67
N ILE A 69 16.16 -7.47 -2.75
CA ILE A 69 16.20 -6.44 -3.81
C ILE A 69 17.27 -5.39 -3.48
N PHE A 70 17.45 -5.07 -2.19
CA PHE A 70 18.40 -4.08 -1.73
C PHE A 70 18.95 -4.43 -0.33
N PRO A 71 20.27 -4.27 -0.07
CA PRO A 71 21.31 -3.97 -1.04
C PRO A 71 21.51 -5.12 -2.04
N ASN A 72 22.08 -4.82 -3.21
CA ASN A 72 22.38 -5.79 -4.26
C ASN A 72 23.76 -5.48 -4.89
N PRO A 73 24.30 -6.35 -5.78
CA PRO A 73 25.63 -6.15 -6.37
C PRO A 73 25.82 -4.84 -7.14
N PHE A 74 24.74 -4.26 -7.66
CA PHE A 74 24.73 -3.02 -8.44
C PHE A 74 24.51 -1.78 -7.55
N GLN A 75 23.88 -1.95 -6.39
CA GLN A 75 23.58 -0.89 -5.42
C GLN A 75 23.83 -1.41 -3.99
N LYS A 76 25.10 -1.33 -3.56
CA LYS A 76 25.60 -1.99 -2.34
C LYS A 76 25.45 -1.18 -1.06
N ASP A 77 25.53 0.15 -1.16
CA ASP A 77 25.43 1.01 0.02
C ASP A 77 23.98 1.06 0.51
N ASN A 78 23.76 0.46 1.67
CA ASN A 78 22.46 0.34 2.30
C ASN A 78 22.19 1.41 3.37
N PHE A 79 23.14 2.31 3.63
CA PHE A 79 22.94 3.43 4.54
C PHE A 79 22.11 4.52 3.86
N ILE A 80 21.05 4.96 4.52
CA ILE A 80 20.20 6.06 4.06
C ILE A 80 20.09 7.16 5.11
N GLN A 81 19.99 8.38 4.60
CA GLN A 81 19.77 9.58 5.39
C GLN A 81 18.29 9.86 5.62
N ALA A 82 17.95 10.34 6.81
CA ALA A 82 16.61 10.74 7.21
C ALA A 82 16.02 11.74 6.21
N GLY A 83 14.76 11.54 5.84
CA GLY A 83 14.01 12.49 5.04
C GLY A 83 14.22 12.38 3.52
N LYS A 84 15.31 11.74 3.06
CA LYS A 84 15.61 11.56 1.64
C LYS A 84 14.90 10.32 1.07
N ILE A 85 14.45 10.44 -0.17
CA ILE A 85 13.85 9.34 -0.94
C ILE A 85 14.96 8.65 -1.72
N TYR A 86 15.00 7.33 -1.64
CA TYR A 86 15.89 6.46 -2.40
C TYR A 86 15.06 5.60 -3.33
N THR A 87 15.67 5.18 -4.45
CA THR A 87 15.04 4.29 -5.41
C THR A 87 15.89 3.05 -5.63
N VAL A 88 15.21 1.95 -5.94
CA VAL A 88 15.80 0.70 -6.41
C VAL A 88 14.96 0.24 -7.61
N PRO A 89 15.53 0.21 -8.83
CA PRO A 89 16.89 0.62 -9.19
C PRO A 89 17.19 2.11 -8.94
N ASP A 90 18.46 2.44 -8.67
CA ASP A 90 18.97 3.80 -8.80
C ASP A 90 19.09 4.15 -10.30
N PRO A 91 18.58 5.30 -10.77
CA PRO A 91 18.65 5.71 -12.17
C PRO A 91 20.07 5.74 -12.75
N ALA A 92 21.09 5.95 -11.93
CA ALA A 92 22.50 5.97 -12.32
C ALA A 92 23.16 4.58 -12.32
N ALA A 93 22.51 3.54 -11.76
CA ALA A 93 23.10 2.21 -11.63
C ALA A 93 23.02 1.37 -12.92
N GLY A 94 22.25 1.80 -13.92
CA GLY A 94 22.26 1.19 -15.25
C GLY A 94 21.64 -0.21 -15.32
N TYR A 95 20.71 -0.52 -14.42
CA TYR A 95 19.94 -1.78 -14.44
C TYR A 95 18.44 -1.53 -14.22
N GLU A 96 17.64 -2.50 -14.63
CA GLU A 96 16.19 -2.51 -14.45
C GLU A 96 15.78 -3.75 -13.64
N ILE A 97 14.67 -3.63 -12.90
CA ILE A 97 14.00 -4.79 -12.30
C ILE A 97 12.70 -4.97 -13.04
N ASN A 98 12.53 -6.14 -13.66
CA ASN A 98 11.33 -6.49 -14.40
C ASN A 98 10.52 -7.52 -13.62
N VAL A 99 9.21 -7.30 -13.59
CA VAL A 99 8.24 -8.19 -12.97
C VAL A 99 8.24 -9.53 -13.70
N ASN A 100 8.39 -10.62 -12.95
CA ASN A 100 8.46 -11.97 -13.49
C ASN A 100 7.71 -12.96 -12.57
N GLY A 101 7.69 -14.23 -12.98
CA GLY A 101 6.97 -15.27 -12.24
C GLY A 101 5.47 -15.31 -12.56
N PRO A 102 4.71 -16.15 -11.84
CA PRO A 102 3.27 -16.30 -12.06
C PRO A 102 2.48 -15.08 -11.56
N GLN A 103 1.29 -14.86 -12.10
CA GLN A 103 0.36 -13.86 -11.57
C GLN A 103 0.00 -14.13 -10.11
N GLY A 104 -0.31 -13.06 -9.36
CA GLY A 104 -0.66 -13.18 -7.94
C GLY A 104 -0.31 -11.93 -7.14
N ILE A 105 -0.27 -12.08 -5.82
CA ILE A 105 0.13 -11.01 -4.91
C ILE A 105 1.58 -11.25 -4.50
N GLU A 106 2.43 -10.31 -4.87
CA GLU A 106 3.81 -10.19 -4.42
C GLU A 106 3.84 -9.29 -3.18
N ARG A 107 4.77 -9.55 -2.26
CA ARG A 107 4.96 -8.72 -1.08
C ARG A 107 6.38 -8.23 -1.03
N VAL A 108 6.55 -6.95 -0.74
CA VAL A 108 7.85 -6.34 -0.50
C VAL A 108 7.89 -5.81 0.92
N LYS A 109 8.97 -6.10 1.63
CA LYS A 109 9.18 -5.67 3.00
C LYS A 109 10.47 -4.88 3.12
N ALA A 110 10.34 -3.66 3.58
CA ALA A 110 11.46 -2.84 4.00
C ALA A 110 11.73 -3.07 5.49
N ILE A 111 12.99 -3.34 5.82
CA ILE A 111 13.45 -3.42 7.20
C ILE A 111 14.58 -2.43 7.36
N ALA A 112 14.44 -1.53 8.33
CA ALA A 112 15.40 -0.48 8.62
C ALA A 112 16.06 -0.73 9.98
N PHE A 113 17.37 -0.58 10.07
CA PHE A 113 18.17 -0.83 11.26
C PHE A 113 18.95 0.42 11.66
N LEU A 114 18.96 0.78 12.95
CA LEU A 114 19.77 1.91 13.44
C LEU A 114 21.26 1.57 13.54
N THR A 115 21.58 0.27 13.65
CA THR A 115 22.94 -0.25 13.66
C THR A 115 23.20 -1.06 12.40
N ASN A 116 24.46 -1.10 11.96
CA ASN A 116 24.84 -1.92 10.82
C ASN A 116 24.72 -3.40 11.19
N LEU A 117 23.71 -4.08 10.66
CA LEU A 117 23.48 -5.50 10.87
C LEU A 117 24.16 -6.30 9.75
N GLN A 118 25.10 -7.15 10.12
CA GLN A 118 25.66 -8.15 9.22
C GLN A 118 24.68 -9.33 9.11
N LEU A 119 23.75 -9.25 8.15
CA LEU A 119 22.93 -10.41 7.81
C LEU A 119 23.76 -11.44 7.02
N PRO A 120 23.44 -12.73 7.14
CA PRO A 120 24.08 -13.80 6.36
C PRO A 120 23.57 -13.77 4.90
N LEU A 121 23.89 -12.70 4.17
CA LEU A 121 23.52 -12.51 2.76
C LEU A 121 24.75 -12.72 1.89
N GLU A 122 24.63 -13.59 0.88
CA GLU A 122 25.67 -13.83 -0.10
C GLU A 122 25.44 -12.92 -1.33
N LEU A 123 25.83 -11.65 -1.22
CA LEU A 123 25.71 -10.66 -2.29
C LEU A 123 26.89 -10.77 -3.27
N LEU A 124 26.89 -11.84 -4.08
CA LEU A 124 27.89 -12.12 -5.11
C LEU A 124 27.64 -11.29 -6.38
N ASP A 125 27.44 -11.95 -7.53
CA ASP A 125 27.29 -11.29 -8.84
C ASP A 125 25.82 -11.10 -9.25
N SER A 126 24.89 -11.75 -8.55
CA SER A 126 23.45 -11.67 -8.78
C SER A 126 22.69 -11.27 -7.53
N PHE A 127 21.39 -11.04 -7.67
CA PHE A 127 20.52 -10.86 -6.52
C PHE A 127 20.54 -12.12 -5.65
N TYR A 128 20.56 -11.92 -4.33
CA TYR A 128 20.48 -13.02 -3.38
C TYR A 128 19.04 -13.53 -3.32
N GLU A 129 18.85 -14.80 -3.65
CA GLU A 129 17.55 -15.46 -3.73
C GLU A 129 17.55 -16.72 -2.88
N VAL A 130 16.45 -16.93 -2.16
CA VAL A 130 16.23 -18.06 -1.27
C VAL A 130 14.94 -18.75 -1.71
N SER A 131 15.07 -20.00 -2.14
CA SER A 131 13.94 -20.83 -2.56
C SER A 131 13.02 -21.14 -1.38
N PRO A 132 11.69 -21.32 -1.57
CA PRO A 132 10.78 -21.64 -0.48
C PRO A 132 11.12 -22.96 0.23
N GLU A 133 11.78 -23.93 -0.43
CA GLU A 133 12.27 -25.14 0.23
C GLU A 133 13.44 -24.90 1.21
N ASP A 134 14.12 -23.76 1.09
CA ASP A 134 15.37 -23.46 1.80
C ASP A 134 15.10 -22.72 3.12
N ASP A 135 14.22 -23.34 3.91
CA ASP A 135 13.63 -22.82 5.14
C ASP A 135 14.67 -22.36 6.19
N VAL A 136 15.86 -22.98 6.21
CA VAL A 136 16.91 -22.67 7.18
C VAL A 136 17.38 -21.22 7.02
N ARG A 137 17.66 -20.79 5.78
CA ARG A 137 18.14 -19.44 5.47
C ARG A 137 17.12 -18.37 5.79
N VAL A 138 15.85 -18.61 5.42
CA VAL A 138 14.74 -17.70 5.75
C VAL A 138 14.62 -17.52 7.26
N ARG A 139 14.68 -18.62 8.02
CA ARG A 139 14.62 -18.60 9.48
C ARG A 139 15.85 -17.94 10.12
N ASP A 140 17.04 -18.10 9.55
CA ASP A 140 18.26 -17.46 10.06
C ASP A 140 18.19 -15.93 9.90
N ILE A 141 17.71 -15.44 8.75
CA ILE A 141 17.46 -14.00 8.53
C ILE A 141 16.43 -13.48 9.53
N ALA A 142 15.28 -14.15 9.65
CA ALA A 142 14.23 -13.76 10.60
C ALA A 142 14.76 -13.74 12.05
N ARG A 143 15.47 -14.79 12.48
CA ARG A 143 16.06 -14.85 13.83
C ARG A 143 17.09 -13.75 14.07
N SER A 144 17.85 -13.35 13.06
CA SER A 144 18.84 -12.29 13.19
C SER A 144 18.17 -10.94 13.47
N VAL A 145 17.05 -10.66 12.80
CA VAL A 145 16.22 -9.45 13.02
C VAL A 145 15.50 -9.52 14.38
N GLU A 146 14.86 -10.65 14.70
CA GLU A 146 14.07 -10.80 15.94
C GLU A 146 14.90 -10.73 17.22
N LYS A 147 16.20 -11.05 17.16
CA LYS A 147 17.12 -10.94 18.30
C LYS A 147 17.48 -9.49 18.63
N MET A 148 17.22 -8.54 17.74
CA MET A 148 17.51 -7.14 17.99
C MET A 148 16.50 -6.53 18.95
N ASP A 149 16.96 -5.55 19.72
CA ASP A 149 16.06 -4.71 20.52
C ASP A 149 15.03 -4.04 19.60
N ALA A 150 13.76 -4.10 19.99
CA ALA A 150 12.64 -3.59 19.18
C ALA A 150 12.73 -2.08 18.90
N GLN A 151 13.53 -1.31 19.64
CA GLN A 151 13.78 0.10 19.35
C GLN A 151 14.88 0.34 18.31
N GLN A 152 15.63 -0.70 17.94
CA GLN A 152 16.76 -0.61 17.01
C GLN A 152 16.40 -0.89 15.56
N TRP A 153 15.16 -1.29 15.28
CA TRP A 153 14.72 -1.53 13.91
C TRP A 153 13.27 -1.12 13.69
N ALA A 154 12.92 -0.87 12.43
CA ALA A 154 11.58 -0.53 11.97
C ALA A 154 11.29 -1.32 10.69
N GLN A 155 10.02 -1.38 10.31
CA GLN A 155 9.60 -2.09 9.10
C GLN A 155 8.46 -1.39 8.39
N SER A 156 8.28 -1.73 7.11
CA SER A 156 7.09 -1.42 6.32
C SER A 156 6.91 -2.46 5.23
N SER A 157 5.67 -2.69 4.83
CA SER A 157 5.30 -3.70 3.85
C SER A 157 4.46 -3.07 2.75
N LEU A 158 4.69 -3.54 1.53
CA LEU A 158 4.00 -3.18 0.30
C LEU A 158 3.47 -4.47 -0.33
N GLU A 159 2.20 -4.49 -0.74
CA GLU A 159 1.65 -5.57 -1.55
C GLU A 159 1.50 -5.08 -3.00
N ILE A 160 1.85 -5.95 -3.94
CA ILE A 160 1.84 -5.65 -5.37
C ILE A 160 1.07 -6.75 -6.09
N ASN A 161 0.14 -6.36 -6.96
CA ASN A 161 -0.66 -7.31 -7.74
C ASN A 161 -0.03 -7.52 -9.13
N ILE A 162 0.48 -8.73 -9.36
CA ILE A 162 1.08 -9.15 -10.63
C ILE A 162 0.00 -9.74 -11.53
N ILE A 163 -0.08 -9.22 -12.76
CA ILE A 163 -1.12 -9.52 -13.75
C ILE A 163 -0.48 -10.23 -14.94
N ASP A 164 -0.99 -11.41 -15.31
CA ASP A 164 -0.61 -12.07 -16.56
C ASP A 164 -1.52 -11.60 -17.70
N PRO A 165 -1.02 -10.82 -18.68
CA PRO A 165 -1.84 -10.29 -19.76
C PRO A 165 -2.43 -11.37 -20.68
N LYS A 166 -1.93 -12.61 -20.59
CA LYS A 166 -2.43 -13.76 -21.36
C LYS A 166 -3.52 -14.55 -20.63
N ASP A 167 -3.75 -14.26 -19.34
CA ASP A 167 -4.82 -14.90 -18.58
C ASP A 167 -6.18 -14.24 -18.90
N PRO A 168 -7.19 -15.01 -19.35
CA PRO A 168 -8.52 -14.49 -19.66
C PRO A 168 -9.27 -13.86 -18.47
N GLU A 169 -8.86 -14.08 -17.20
CA GLU A 169 -9.44 -13.39 -16.04
C GLU A 169 -9.06 -11.91 -15.94
N THR A 170 -8.02 -11.46 -16.64
CA THR A 170 -7.55 -10.05 -16.61
C THR A 170 -8.51 -9.04 -17.24
N GLY A 171 -9.48 -9.52 -18.04
CA GLY A 171 -10.50 -8.70 -18.69
C GLY A 171 -11.82 -8.56 -17.93
N LEU A 172 -12.00 -9.25 -16.81
CA LEU A 172 -13.23 -9.17 -16.02
C LEU A 172 -13.03 -8.20 -14.85
N PRO A 173 -13.86 -7.15 -14.70
CA PRO A 173 -13.84 -6.34 -13.49
C PRO A 173 -14.08 -7.28 -12.30
N ARG A 174 -13.10 -7.39 -11.39
CA ARG A 174 -13.31 -8.06 -10.10
C ARG A 174 -14.56 -7.43 -9.51
N LYS A 175 -15.68 -8.17 -9.46
CA LYS A 175 -16.86 -7.75 -8.70
C LYS A 175 -16.42 -7.70 -7.24
N LEU A 176 -15.95 -6.52 -6.80
CA LEU A 176 -15.78 -6.21 -5.40
C LEU A 176 -17.13 -6.50 -4.76
N LYS A 177 -17.24 -7.61 -4.02
CA LYS A 177 -18.40 -7.82 -3.17
C LYS A 177 -18.41 -6.62 -2.23
N PRO A 178 -19.45 -5.76 -2.25
CA PRO A 178 -19.48 -4.62 -1.34
C PRO A 178 -19.32 -5.17 0.08
N LYS A 179 -18.35 -4.62 0.81
CA LYS A 179 -18.13 -4.96 2.22
C LYS A 179 -19.45 -4.69 2.91
N ARG A 180 -20.15 -5.75 3.34
CA ARG A 180 -21.47 -5.63 3.97
C ARG A 180 -21.33 -4.63 5.11
N PRO A 181 -22.05 -3.49 5.11
CA PRO A 181 -21.98 -2.56 6.22
C PRO A 181 -22.34 -3.32 7.50
N GLU A 182 -21.52 -3.17 8.53
CA GLU A 182 -21.77 -3.78 9.83
C GLU A 182 -22.99 -3.12 10.47
N ARG A 183 -24.16 -3.69 10.19
CA ARG A 183 -25.48 -3.37 10.75
C ARG A 183 -26.02 -1.97 10.40
N PRO A 184 -27.30 -1.86 9.99
CA PRO A 184 -27.96 -0.57 9.95
C PRO A 184 -28.14 -0.04 11.38
N LEU A 185 -27.87 1.25 11.59
CA LEU A 185 -28.33 1.96 12.78
C LEU A 185 -29.86 2.03 12.72
N ASP A 186 -30.53 1.47 13.72
CA ASP A 186 -31.98 1.56 13.89
C ASP A 186 -32.40 3.03 14.04
N ILE A 187 -33.02 3.62 13.02
CA ILE A 187 -33.82 4.83 13.20
C ILE A 187 -35.26 4.38 13.46
N ILE A 188 -35.56 4.19 14.73
CA ILE A 188 -36.90 3.96 15.25
C ILE A 188 -37.60 5.33 15.28
N GLY A 189 -38.66 5.50 14.49
CA GLY A 189 -39.49 6.70 14.47
C GLY A 189 -40.90 6.36 13.99
N THR A 190 -41.83 6.37 14.92
CA THR A 190 -43.25 5.99 14.89
C THR A 190 -44.03 6.37 13.61
N PRO A 191 -44.93 5.48 13.09
CA PRO A 191 -45.82 5.81 11.98
C PRO A 191 -46.94 6.74 12.46
N GLY A 192 -47.04 7.92 11.86
CA GLY A 192 -48.05 8.93 12.19
C GLY A 192 -48.80 9.42 10.95
N ALA A 193 -50.04 8.96 10.82
CA ALA A 193 -51.16 9.54 10.08
C ALA A 193 -51.05 9.73 8.55
N ILE A 194 -51.67 8.78 7.84
CA ILE A 194 -52.27 9.00 6.51
C ILE A 194 -53.39 10.03 6.68
N GLN A 195 -53.36 11.11 5.92
CA GLN A 195 -54.56 11.88 5.58
C GLN A 195 -54.71 11.79 4.06
N ASP A 196 -55.63 10.91 3.66
CA ASP A 196 -56.38 10.99 2.40
C ASP A 196 -56.94 12.41 2.29
N GLU A 197 -56.77 13.09 1.17
CA GLU A 197 -57.80 13.85 0.43
C GLU A 197 -57.23 14.24 -0.95
N SER A 198 -57.67 13.54 -2.01
CA SER A 198 -57.71 14.12 -3.37
C SER A 198 -59.01 14.87 -3.55
N PRO A 199 -59.01 16.02 -4.24
CA PRO A 199 -59.73 16.03 -5.52
C PRO A 199 -59.13 16.92 -6.62
N GLY A 200 -59.17 16.40 -7.85
CA GLY A 200 -59.79 17.09 -9.00
C GLY A 200 -59.11 18.34 -9.59
N ALA A 201 -58.38 18.12 -10.69
CA ALA A 201 -58.12 18.98 -11.85
C ALA A 201 -58.56 20.47 -11.84
N ILE A 202 -57.57 21.37 -12.00
CA ILE A 202 -57.71 22.64 -12.74
C ILE A 202 -56.46 22.81 -13.64
N GLU A 203 -56.74 23.28 -14.85
CA GLU A 203 -55.99 23.45 -16.10
C GLU A 203 -54.67 24.28 -16.01
N PRO A 204 -53.73 24.15 -16.98
CA PRO A 204 -52.38 24.74 -16.93
C PRO A 204 -52.36 26.23 -17.30
N LYS A 205 -51.56 27.03 -16.60
CA LYS A 205 -51.15 28.37 -17.07
C LYS A 205 -49.73 28.33 -17.63
N GLU A 206 -49.63 28.76 -18.88
CA GLU A 206 -48.44 28.98 -19.72
C GLU A 206 -47.49 30.07 -19.11
N PRO A 207 -46.17 30.08 -19.43
CA PRO A 207 -45.18 30.82 -18.65
C PRO A 207 -44.95 32.26 -19.15
N GLU A 208 -44.74 33.20 -18.24
CA GLU A 208 -44.22 34.52 -18.61
C GLU A 208 -42.69 34.56 -18.57
N LYS A 209 -42.12 35.12 -19.64
CA LYS A 209 -40.68 35.29 -19.95
C LYS A 209 -40.12 36.60 -19.34
N PRO A 210 -38.79 36.81 -19.33
CA PRO A 210 -38.06 37.61 -18.35
C PRO A 210 -38.00 39.11 -18.69
N VAL A 211 -37.68 39.93 -17.68
CA VAL A 211 -37.38 41.36 -17.85
C VAL A 211 -35.94 41.65 -17.44
N ASP A 212 -35.07 41.86 -18.43
CA ASP A 212 -33.79 42.57 -18.32
C ASP A 212 -34.03 44.06 -18.53
N ILE A 213 -33.67 44.95 -17.59
CA ILE A 213 -33.38 46.36 -17.92
C ILE A 213 -32.22 46.92 -17.07
N LEU A 214 -31.08 47.05 -17.75
CA LEU A 214 -30.08 48.14 -17.73
C LEU A 214 -30.20 49.26 -16.67
N GLY A 215 -29.13 49.46 -15.90
CA GLY A 215 -28.92 50.66 -15.08
C GLY A 215 -27.62 51.39 -15.42
N SER A 216 -27.73 52.63 -15.89
CA SER A 216 -26.76 53.74 -15.85
C SER A 216 -27.40 54.96 -16.58
N PRO A 217 -27.07 56.25 -16.29
CA PRO A 217 -25.77 56.74 -15.78
C PRO A 217 -25.78 57.90 -14.74
N GLY A 218 -24.67 58.01 -14.00
CA GLY A 218 -23.85 59.24 -13.84
C GLY A 218 -24.26 60.38 -12.90
N ALA A 219 -23.44 60.63 -11.86
CA ALA A 219 -22.88 61.95 -11.52
C ALA A 219 -21.84 61.86 -10.37
N LYS A 220 -20.62 62.32 -10.66
CA LYS A 220 -19.56 62.77 -9.71
C LYS A 220 -19.81 64.27 -9.37
N PRO A 221 -19.26 64.91 -8.30
CA PRO A 221 -17.79 64.98 -8.07
C PRO A 221 -17.23 65.21 -6.63
N ALA A 222 -15.88 65.15 -6.57
CA ALA A 222 -14.89 65.86 -5.70
C ALA A 222 -14.61 65.37 -4.25
N GLU A 223 -13.41 64.80 -3.97
CA GLU A 223 -12.15 65.39 -3.38
C GLU A 223 -12.15 65.48 -1.82
N LYS A 224 -11.51 64.54 -1.10
CA LYS A 224 -10.19 64.53 -0.38
C LYS A 224 -10.11 65.43 0.88
N PRO A 225 -9.26 65.15 1.91
CA PRO A 225 -7.96 64.44 1.90
C PRO A 225 -8.00 62.95 2.27
#